data_AF-A0A837NYJ2-F1
#
_entry.id   AF-A0A837NYJ2-F1
#
_cell.length_a   1.000
_cell.length_b   1.000
_cell.length_c   1.000
_cell.angle_alpha   90.00
_cell.angle_beta   90.00
_cell.angle_gamma   90.00
#
_symmetry.space_group_name_H-M   'P 1'
#
loop_
_entity.id
_entity.type
_entity.pdbx_description
1 polymer ?
#
loop_
_entity_poly.entity_id
_entity_poly.type
_entity_poly.pdbx_seq_one_letter_code
_entity_poly.pdbx_strand_id
1 'polypeptide(L)' 'VIQGGRAQVRTVLYMAMMSAMQCNPIFKATYARLLAAGKPKKVAIIACVRKMVVTLNSMLRDGAMWDENTAKN' A
#
# COMPACT_ATOMS: atom_id res chain seq x y z
N VAL A 1 3.13 18.04 0.98
CA VAL A 1 1.68 18.00 1.30
C VAL A 1 0.96 17.17 0.25
N ILE A 2 0.01 16.31 0.63
CA ILE A 2 -0.80 15.52 -0.32
C ILE A 2 -2.15 16.25 -0.47
N GLN A 3 -2.21 17.26 -1.32
CA GLN A 3 -3.41 18.02 -1.64
C GLN A 3 -3.98 17.58 -2.98
N GLY A 4 -5.29 17.29 -3.04
CA GLY A 4 -6.03 16.80 -4.21
C GLY A 4 -6.66 15.40 -4.05
N GLY A 5 -7.82 15.19 -4.67
CA GLY A 5 -8.53 13.89 -4.80
C GLY A 5 -9.69 13.63 -3.81
N ARG A 6 -10.24 12.40 -3.84
CA ARG A 6 -11.32 11.95 -2.94
C ARG A 6 -10.80 11.62 -1.53
N ALA A 7 -10.92 12.57 -0.60
CA ALA A 7 -10.45 12.41 0.78
C ALA A 7 -11.04 11.18 1.49
N GLN A 8 -12.32 10.86 1.27
CA GLN A 8 -12.96 9.67 1.84
C GLN A 8 -12.26 8.37 1.41
N VAL A 9 -11.96 8.23 0.11
CA VAL A 9 -11.29 7.04 -0.43
C VAL A 9 -9.92 6.86 0.19
N ARG A 10 -9.19 7.96 0.40
CA ARG A 10 -7.89 7.92 1.09
C ARG A 10 -8.02 7.45 2.54
N THR A 11 -9.04 7.88 3.27
CA THR A 11 -9.29 7.44 4.65
C THR A 11 -9.60 5.94 4.71
N VAL A 12 -10.48 5.46 3.84
CA VAL A 12 -10.83 4.03 3.77
C VAL A 12 -9.60 3.19 3.42
N LEU A 13 -8.83 3.60 2.42
CA LEU A 13 -7.59 2.92 2.05
C LEU A 13 -6.54 2.96 3.15
N TYR A 14 -6.46 4.05 3.91
CA TYR A 14 -5.57 4.15 5.06
C TYR A 14 -5.94 3.11 6.13
N MET A 15 -7.23 2.96 6.45
CA MET A 15 -7.71 1.94 7.37
C MET A 15 -7.46 0.52 6.84
N ALA A 16 -7.72 0.27 5.55
CA ALA A 16 -7.41 -1.00 4.90
C ALA A 16 -5.91 -1.34 4.99
N MET A 17 -5.04 -0.34 4.79
CA MET A 17 -3.60 -0.51 4.89
C MET A 17 -3.15 -0.87 6.32
N MET A 18 -3.81 -0.32 7.35
CA MET A 18 -3.52 -0.67 8.74
C MET A 18 -3.76 -2.16 9.02
N SER A 19 -4.86 -2.72 8.50
CA SER A 19 -5.13 -4.17 8.57
C SER A 19 -4.16 -4.97 7.69
N ALA A 20 -3.87 -4.50 6.46
CA ALA A 20 -2.95 -5.18 5.55
C ALA A 20 -1.53 -5.29 6.11
N MET A 21 -1.06 -4.27 6.85
CA MET A 21 0.23 -4.29 7.54
C MET A 21 0.30 -5.29 8.70
N GLN A 22 -0.84 -5.66 9.30
CA GLN A 22 -0.89 -6.71 10.33
C GLN A 22 -0.93 -8.10 9.72
N CYS A 23 -1.71 -8.31 8.67
CA CYS A 23 -1.88 -9.63 8.06
C CYS A 23 -0.71 -10.04 7.15
N ASN A 24 -0.04 -9.08 6.50
CA ASN A 24 0.96 -9.38 5.47
C ASN A 24 2.34 -8.79 5.81
N PRO A 25 3.38 -9.63 5.99
CA PRO A 25 4.72 -9.17 6.35
C PRO A 25 5.40 -8.34 5.26
N ILE A 26 5.03 -8.52 3.98
CA ILE A 26 5.60 -7.78 2.83
C ILE A 26 5.32 -6.29 2.92
N PHE A 27 4.07 -5.93 3.25
CA PHE A 27 3.67 -4.53 3.37
C PHE A 27 4.32 -3.88 4.58
N LYS A 28 4.48 -4.63 5.68
CA LYS A 28 5.22 -4.19 6.87
C LYS A 28 6.70 -3.95 6.55
N ALA A 29 7.34 -4.84 5.80
CA ALA A 29 8.73 -4.67 5.35
C ALA A 29 8.90 -3.45 4.44
N THR A 30 7.96 -3.24 3.51
CA THR A 30 7.94 -2.06 2.63
C THR A 30 7.78 -0.77 3.42
N TYR A 31 6.87 -0.76 4.40
CA TYR A 31 6.65 0.37 5.30
C TYR A 31 7.91 0.67 6.15
N ALA A 32 8.55 -0.37 6.71
CA ALA A 32 9.79 -0.25 7.47
C ALA A 32 10.93 0.30 6.60
N ARG A 33 11.06 -0.14 5.34
CA ARG A 33 12.06 0.40 4.39
C ARG A 33 11.82 1.88 4.10
N LEU A 34 10.56 2.29 3.93
CA LEU A 34 10.20 3.70 3.71
C LEU A 34 10.45 4.57 4.93
N LEU A 35 10.23 4.04 6.13
CA LEU A 35 10.59 4.67 7.40
C LEU A 35 12.10 4.82 7.56
N ALA A 36 12.87 3.77 7.26
CA ALA A 36 14.33 3.79 7.30
C ALA A 36 14.92 4.81 6.30
N ALA A 37 14.24 5.04 5.17
CA ALA A 37 14.57 6.09 4.22
C ALA A 37 14.21 7.52 4.68
N GLY A 38 13.81 7.71 5.95
CA GLY A 38 13.53 9.02 6.55
C GLY A 38 12.23 9.67 6.09
N LYS A 39 11.34 8.92 5.42
CA LYS A 39 10.08 9.50 4.92
C LYS A 39 9.06 9.66 6.06
N PRO A 40 8.25 10.74 6.03
CA PRO A 40 7.22 10.94 7.05
C PRO A 40 6.19 9.79 7.00
N LYS A 41 5.78 9.32 8.19
CA LYS A 41 4.88 8.17 8.39
C LYS A 41 3.64 8.20 7.48
N LYS A 42 3.01 9.37 7.35
CA LYS A 42 1.84 9.56 6.47
C LYS A 42 2.15 9.26 4.99
N VAL A 43 3.31 9.69 4.49
CA VAL A 43 3.70 9.44 3.09
C VAL A 43 4.07 7.98 2.89
N ALA A 44 4.71 7.34 3.87
CA ALA A 44 5.02 5.92 3.80
C ALA A 44 3.73 5.07 3.69
N ILE A 45 2.70 5.36 4.49
CA ILE A 45 1.42 4.63 4.42
C ILE A 45 0.73 4.87 3.08
N ILE A 46 0.69 6.10 2.58
CA ILE A 46 0.08 6.41 1.28
C ILE A 46 0.83 5.76 0.12
N ALA A 47 2.17 5.65 0.21
CA ALA A 47 2.95 4.91 -0.77
C ALA A 47 2.62 3.41 -0.75
N CYS A 48 2.47 2.81 0.42
CA CYS A 48 2.04 1.42 0.55
C CYS A 48 0.62 1.19 0.02
N VAL A 49 -0.32 2.10 0.31
CA VAL A 49 -1.68 2.08 -0.25
C VAL A 49 -1.64 2.08 -1.78
N ARG A 50 -0.85 2.98 -2.37
CA ARG A 50 -0.71 3.07 -3.83
C ARG A 50 -0.16 1.76 -4.40
N LYS A 51 0.84 1.18 -3.75
CA LYS A 51 1.40 -0.11 -4.17
C LYS A 51 0.35 -1.21 -4.13
N MET A 52 -0.41 -1.32 -3.05
CA MET A 52 -1.51 -2.28 -2.90
C MET A 52 -2.57 -2.14 -4.00
N VAL A 53 -3.03 -0.91 -4.28
CA VAL A 53 -4.03 -0.66 -5.33
C VAL A 53 -3.51 -1.04 -6.71
N VAL A 54 -2.25 -0.73 -7.02
CA VAL A 54 -1.63 -1.11 -8.30
C VAL A 54 -1.53 -2.62 -8.43
N THR A 55 -1.10 -3.33 -7.39
CA THR A 55 -1.02 -4.79 -7.35
C THR A 55 -2.41 -5.44 -7.49
N LEU A 56 -3.42 -4.92 -6.82
CA LEU A 56 -4.80 -5.41 -6.97
C LEU A 56 -5.33 -5.16 -8.39
N ASN A 57 -5.00 -4.01 -8.97
CA ASN A 57 -5.42 -3.68 -10.33
C ASN A 57 -4.69 -4.54 -11.38
N SER A 58 -3.44 -4.93 -11.16
CA SER A 58 -2.75 -5.90 -12.03
C SER A 58 -3.33 -7.30 -11.87
N MET A 59 -3.60 -7.76 -10.64
CA MET A 59 -4.27 -9.05 -10.38
C MET A 59 -5.64 -9.13 -11.09
N LEU A 60 -6.45 -8.06 -10.99
CA LEU A 60 -7.76 -8.00 -11.64
C LEU A 60 -7.65 -8.03 -13.17
N ARG A 61 -6.63 -7.36 -13.73
CA ARG A 61 -6.39 -7.34 -15.18
C ARG A 61 -5.97 -8.72 -15.70
N ASP A 62 -5.09 -9.39 -14.97
CA ASP A 62 -4.50 -10.66 -15.41
C ASP A 62 -5.36 -11.87 -14.99
N GLY A 63 -6.44 -11.65 -14.23
CA GLY A 63 -7.27 -12.72 -13.67
C GLY A 63 -6.52 -13.61 -12.67
N ALA A 64 -5.38 -13.16 -12.17
CA ALA A 64 -4.47 -13.92 -11.33
C ALA A 64 -4.83 -13.79 -9.85
N MET A 65 -4.69 -14.88 -9.10
CA MET A 65 -4.78 -14.85 -7.63
C MET A 65 -3.59 -14.14 -7.01
N TRP A 66 -3.72 -13.82 -5.72
CA TRP A 66 -2.66 -13.14 -4.99
C TRP A 66 -1.36 -13.94 -5.03
N ASP A 67 -0.28 -13.31 -5.51
CA ASP A 67 1.06 -13.87 -5.54
C ASP A 67 2.04 -12.94 -4.83
N GLU A 68 2.89 -13.54 -4.00
CA GLU A 68 3.85 -12.82 -3.16
C GLU A 68 4.89 -12.03 -3.99
N ASN A 69 5.21 -12.49 -5.20
CA ASN A 69 6.15 -11.80 -6.10
C ASN A 69 5.53 -10.56 -6.75
N THR A 70 4.22 -10.55 -7.00
CA THR A 70 3.52 -9.39 -7.56
C THR A 70 3.53 -8.20 -6.60
N ALA A 71 3.58 -8.45 -5.29
CA ALA A 71 3.69 -7.41 -4.25
C ALA A 71 5.13 -6.89 -4.04
N LYS A 72 6.15 -7.61 -4.52
CA LYS A 72 7.57 -7.21 -4.40
C LYS A 72 7.99 -6.21 -5.47
N ASN A 73 7.50 -6.35 -6.70
CA ASN A 73 7.80 -5.45 -7.84
C ASN A 73 7.35 -4.00 -7.60
#